data_AF-A0AAE2ELC3-F1
#
_entry.id   AF-A0AAE2ELC3-F1
#
_cell.length_a   1.000
_cell.length_b   1.000
_cell.length_c   1.000
_cell.angle_alpha   90.00
_cell.angle_beta   90.00
_cell.angle_gamma   90.00
#
_symmetry.space_group_name_H-M   'P 1'
#
loop_
_entity.id
_entity.type
_entity.pdbx_description
1 polymer ?
#
loop_
_entity_poly.entity_id
_entity_poly.type
_entity_poly.pdbx_seq_one_letter_code
_entity_poly.pdbx_strand_id
1 'polypeptide(L)'
;MTAKQAKMTIDKGYKVAEVDKRIFGSFVEHLGRAVYEGIYEPDHPEADESGFRKDVIKLVKELKVPFIRYPGGNFVSGYNWEDGVGPVGERPTRLDLAWATTEPNLIGTNEFMDWAKLVGAEVNMAVNLGTRGIDAARNLVEYCNHPSDSYYSDLRKSHGYKEPHKIKTWCLGNEMDGPWQIGHKTAAEYGRIAAEAAKVMKWTDPSIELVACGSSGSGMQTFIDWETTVLDHTYEHVEYISLHSYYGNRDNDLPNYLARSLDMDHFINTVIAVCDYMKAKKRSKKTIHLSYDEWNVWYHSNEKDKLVERWERAPHLLEDIYNFEDALLVGCMLITLLKHADRVKIACLAQLVNVIAPIMTEKGGEAWRQTTFYPFMHASVYGRGTVLQTAVSSPKYDSKDFTDVPYLESVAVFNEEAEELTVFAVNRDTNGGLQLEADIRSFDGYAVCEHIVLEHEDNKATNEKDRNNVVPHSGGDAKVCDGRLTARLPKLSWNVIRLKKQSM
;
A
#
# COMPACT_ATOMS: atom_id res chain seq x y z
N MET A 1 -17.84 20.05 -29.32
CA MET A 1 -18.25 18.73 -28.79
C MET A 1 -19.09 18.97 -27.54
N THR A 2 -20.27 18.37 -27.44
CA THR A 2 -21.10 18.41 -26.23
C THR A 2 -20.29 17.84 -25.06
N ALA A 3 -20.19 18.57 -23.94
CA ALA A 3 -19.48 18.09 -22.77
C ALA A 3 -20.14 16.78 -22.28
N LYS A 4 -19.31 15.74 -22.05
CA LYS A 4 -19.79 14.49 -21.45
C LYS A 4 -20.30 14.80 -20.05
N GLN A 5 -21.39 14.15 -19.63
CA GLN A 5 -21.98 14.34 -18.30
C GLN A 5 -21.99 13.00 -17.56
N ALA A 6 -21.50 13.01 -16.32
CA ALA A 6 -21.62 11.91 -15.38
C ALA A 6 -22.50 12.33 -14.20
N LYS A 7 -23.31 11.39 -13.71
CA LYS A 7 -24.20 11.59 -12.56
C LYS A 7 -23.82 10.66 -11.43
N MET A 8 -23.96 11.14 -10.20
CA MET A 8 -23.67 10.39 -8.99
C MET A 8 -24.77 10.64 -7.96
N THR A 9 -25.07 9.67 -7.11
CA THR A 9 -25.91 9.86 -5.92
C THR A 9 -25.10 9.47 -4.69
N ILE A 10 -25.08 10.37 -3.70
CA ILE A 10 -24.36 10.21 -2.44
C ILE A 10 -25.35 10.42 -1.30
N ASP A 11 -25.65 9.35 -0.59
CA ASP A 11 -26.57 9.38 0.54
C ASP A 11 -25.87 8.96 1.83
N LYS A 12 -26.01 9.77 2.89
CA LYS A 12 -25.47 9.47 4.23
C LYS A 12 -25.99 8.14 4.81
N GLY A 13 -27.16 7.67 4.34
CA GLY A 13 -27.79 6.42 4.76
C GLY A 13 -27.23 5.16 4.10
N TYR A 14 -26.62 5.24 2.91
CA TYR A 14 -26.07 4.08 2.20
C TYR A 14 -24.57 3.96 2.44
N LYS A 15 -24.20 3.21 3.48
CA LYS A 15 -22.81 3.00 3.93
C LYS A 15 -22.28 1.67 3.38
N VAL A 16 -21.02 1.66 2.93
CA VAL A 16 -20.27 0.43 2.60
C VAL A 16 -19.59 -0.07 3.88
N ALA A 17 -18.60 0.67 4.39
CA ALA A 17 -17.89 0.34 5.62
C ALA A 17 -17.11 1.53 6.16
N GLU A 18 -16.76 1.48 7.44
CA GLU A 18 -15.71 2.33 8.00
C GLU A 18 -14.37 1.99 7.35
N VAL A 19 -13.63 3.03 6.95
CA VAL A 19 -12.28 2.92 6.40
C VAL A 19 -11.34 2.49 7.51
N ASP A 20 -10.75 1.30 7.38
CA ASP A 20 -9.59 0.94 8.19
C ASP A 20 -8.41 1.80 7.74
N LYS A 21 -7.83 2.58 8.67
CA LYS A 21 -6.70 3.48 8.34
C LYS A 21 -5.54 2.72 7.67
N ARG A 22 -5.38 1.42 7.93
CA ARG A 22 -4.30 0.59 7.40
C ARG A 22 -4.39 0.34 5.89
N ILE A 23 -5.48 0.72 5.21
CA ILE A 23 -5.51 0.76 3.73
C ILE A 23 -4.58 1.83 3.14
N PHE A 24 -4.17 2.81 3.95
CA PHE A 24 -3.20 3.84 3.57
C PHE A 24 -1.79 3.48 4.06
N GLY A 25 -1.52 2.18 4.22
CA GLY A 25 -0.20 1.69 4.57
C GLY A 25 0.79 1.76 3.41
N SER A 26 2.04 1.50 3.72
CA SER A 26 3.12 1.36 2.74
C SER A 26 4.06 0.24 3.15
N PHE A 27 5.21 0.14 2.51
CA PHE A 27 6.10 -1.00 2.61
C PHE A 27 7.55 -0.52 2.49
N VAL A 28 8.44 -1.06 3.32
CA VAL A 28 9.89 -0.88 3.23
C VAL A 28 10.53 -2.26 3.27
N GLU A 29 11.24 -2.61 2.19
CA GLU A 29 12.08 -3.79 2.10
C GLU A 29 13.56 -3.42 2.20
N HIS A 30 14.38 -4.36 2.65
CA HIS A 30 15.81 -4.35 2.36
C HIS A 30 16.05 -4.63 0.86
N LEU A 31 15.72 -3.65 0.02
CA LEU A 31 15.81 -3.68 -1.44
C LEU A 31 16.42 -2.36 -1.91
N GLY A 32 17.45 -2.45 -2.75
CA GLY A 32 18.06 -1.29 -3.40
C GLY A 32 18.37 -0.19 -2.38
N ARG A 33 17.81 1.00 -2.58
CA ARG A 33 18.01 2.16 -1.72
C ARG A 33 16.81 2.53 -0.84
N ALA A 34 15.89 1.59 -0.57
CA ALA A 34 14.77 1.87 0.32
C ALA A 34 15.23 2.11 1.77
N VAL A 35 16.10 1.25 2.28
CA VAL A 35 16.69 1.39 3.62
C VAL A 35 17.92 2.29 3.58
N TYR A 36 18.98 1.82 2.92
CA TYR A 36 20.27 2.50 2.82
C TYR A 36 20.24 3.57 1.73
N GLU A 37 20.66 4.79 2.06
CA GLU A 37 20.51 5.99 1.19
C GLU A 37 19.04 6.43 0.99
N GLY A 38 18.07 5.72 1.58
CA GLY A 38 16.66 6.05 1.63
C GLY A 38 16.26 6.58 3.01
N ILE A 39 15.68 5.73 3.86
CA ILE A 39 15.30 6.14 5.23
C ILE A 39 16.52 6.37 6.14
N TYR A 40 17.64 5.68 5.88
CA TYR A 40 18.85 5.70 6.69
C TYR A 40 20.09 6.08 5.86
N GLU A 41 20.71 7.20 6.22
CA GLU A 41 21.91 7.73 5.58
C GLU A 41 22.68 8.57 6.60
N PRO A 42 23.53 7.94 7.45
CA PRO A 42 24.08 8.58 8.65
C PRO A 42 24.99 9.78 8.36
N ASP A 43 25.64 9.81 7.19
CA ASP A 43 26.50 10.91 6.77
C ASP A 43 25.73 12.06 6.09
N HIS A 44 24.40 11.95 5.96
CA HIS A 44 23.56 12.96 5.32
C HIS A 44 23.47 14.24 6.18
N PRO A 45 23.50 15.46 5.59
CA PRO A 45 23.38 16.71 6.36
C PRO A 45 22.08 16.83 7.17
N GLU A 46 21.02 16.15 6.72
CA GLU A 46 19.72 16.08 7.41
C GLU A 46 19.49 14.77 8.18
N ALA A 47 20.53 13.98 8.45
CA ALA A 47 20.42 12.85 9.36
C ALA A 47 20.10 13.32 10.80
N ASP A 48 19.31 12.54 11.52
CA ASP A 48 19.17 12.66 12.97
C ASP A 48 20.29 11.91 13.70
N GLU A 49 20.24 11.91 15.03
CA GLU A 49 21.24 11.26 15.88
C GLU A 49 21.32 9.73 15.70
N SER A 50 20.28 9.11 15.13
CA SER A 50 20.23 7.69 14.80
C SER A 50 20.56 7.41 13.34
N GLY A 51 20.91 8.44 12.55
CA GLY A 51 21.26 8.32 11.13
C GLY A 51 20.06 8.31 10.17
N PHE A 52 18.85 8.57 10.66
CA PHE A 52 17.65 8.63 9.80
C PHE A 52 17.48 10.01 9.16
N ARG A 53 17.07 10.03 7.90
CA ARG A 53 16.87 11.26 7.13
C ARG A 53 15.62 12.02 7.58
N LYS A 54 15.79 13.21 8.16
CA LYS A 54 14.69 14.05 8.67
C LYS A 54 13.78 14.60 7.58
N ASP A 55 14.33 14.88 6.40
CA ASP A 55 13.58 15.29 5.21
C ASP A 55 12.67 14.17 4.70
N VAL A 56 13.15 12.93 4.68
CA VAL A 56 12.33 11.74 4.37
C VAL A 56 11.24 11.54 5.42
N ILE A 57 11.58 11.61 6.72
CA ILE A 57 10.60 11.52 7.82
C ILE A 57 9.48 12.55 7.65
N LYS A 58 9.80 13.79 7.25
CA LYS A 58 8.82 14.83 7.00
C LYS A 58 7.87 14.44 5.86
N LEU A 59 8.39 13.97 4.73
CA LEU A 59 7.57 13.53 3.60
C LEU A 59 6.65 12.35 3.95
N VAL A 60 7.14 11.37 4.72
CA VAL A 60 6.30 10.25 5.19
C VAL A 60 5.18 10.74 6.12
N LYS A 61 5.46 11.71 7.00
CA LYS A 61 4.44 12.33 7.87
C LYS A 61 3.38 13.09 7.09
N GLU A 62 3.75 13.74 5.99
CA GLU A 62 2.79 14.40 5.09
C GLU A 62 1.81 13.40 4.47
N LEU A 63 2.30 12.20 4.11
CA LEU A 63 1.46 11.10 3.62
C LEU A 63 0.55 10.49 4.71
N LYS A 64 0.81 10.75 5.99
CA LYS A 64 0.10 10.15 7.15
C LYS A 64 -0.01 8.62 7.07
N VAL A 65 1.07 7.95 6.67
CA VAL A 65 1.15 6.48 6.59
C VAL A 65 1.00 5.89 8.00
N PRO A 66 -0.08 5.16 8.30
CA PRO A 66 -0.32 4.64 9.65
C PRO A 66 0.30 3.27 9.87
N PHE A 67 0.77 2.60 8.82
CA PHE A 67 1.09 1.18 8.82
C PHE A 67 2.15 0.87 7.77
N ILE A 68 3.26 0.23 8.14
CA ILE A 68 4.37 -0.07 7.22
C ILE A 68 4.77 -1.54 7.33
N ARG A 69 4.78 -2.25 6.21
CA ARG A 69 5.32 -3.62 6.11
C ARG A 69 6.85 -3.63 6.12
N TYR A 70 7.46 -4.62 6.76
CA TYR A 70 8.93 -4.77 6.93
C TYR A 70 9.28 -6.22 7.38
N PRO A 71 10.50 -6.77 7.17
CA PRO A 71 11.63 -6.26 6.39
C PRO A 71 11.56 -6.61 4.91
N GLY A 72 10.47 -7.23 4.46
CA GLY A 72 10.36 -7.49 3.06
C GLY A 72 9.12 -8.21 2.59
N GLY A 73 9.16 -8.30 1.27
CA GLY A 73 8.71 -9.37 0.43
C GLY A 73 9.88 -10.33 0.24
N ASN A 74 10.46 -10.41 -0.96
CA ASN A 74 11.41 -11.48 -1.31
C ASN A 74 12.60 -11.62 -0.35
N PHE A 75 13.16 -10.51 0.15
CA PHE A 75 14.29 -10.47 1.09
C PHE A 75 14.05 -11.35 2.33
N VAL A 76 12.85 -11.29 2.92
CA VAL A 76 12.57 -11.96 4.20
C VAL A 76 12.74 -13.47 4.11
N SER A 77 12.54 -14.06 2.93
CA SER A 77 12.60 -15.51 2.70
C SER A 77 14.00 -16.10 2.85
N GLY A 78 15.05 -15.28 2.79
CA GLY A 78 16.44 -15.66 3.06
C GLY A 78 17.02 -15.08 4.35
N TYR A 79 16.25 -14.27 5.09
CA TYR A 79 16.75 -13.43 6.18
C TYR A 79 16.76 -14.13 7.56
N ASN A 80 17.81 -13.91 8.35
CA ASN A 80 17.84 -14.26 9.77
C ASN A 80 17.69 -12.98 10.61
N TRP A 81 16.60 -12.84 11.34
CA TRP A 81 16.32 -11.63 12.12
C TRP A 81 17.38 -11.35 13.19
N GLU A 82 18.05 -12.39 13.70
CA GLU A 82 19.12 -12.28 14.69
C GLU A 82 20.35 -11.55 14.12
N ASP A 83 20.57 -11.63 12.79
CA ASP A 83 21.68 -10.94 12.12
C ASP A 83 21.51 -9.40 12.18
N GLY A 84 20.29 -8.90 12.41
CA GLY A 84 19.94 -7.47 12.46
C GLY A 84 19.69 -6.90 13.86
N VAL A 85 20.06 -7.58 14.94
CA VAL A 85 19.90 -7.07 16.31
C VAL A 85 21.22 -7.14 17.08
N GLY A 86 21.27 -6.50 18.25
CA GLY A 86 22.48 -6.43 19.08
C GLY A 86 23.50 -5.40 18.58
N PRO A 87 24.73 -5.39 19.13
CA PRO A 87 25.76 -4.42 18.78
C PRO A 87 26.07 -4.45 17.27
N VAL A 88 25.96 -3.30 16.60
CA VAL A 88 26.13 -3.18 15.13
C VAL A 88 27.48 -3.73 14.66
N GLY A 89 28.56 -3.56 15.44
CA GLY A 89 29.89 -4.07 15.10
C GLY A 89 30.03 -5.60 15.14
N GLU A 90 29.07 -6.33 15.71
CA GLU A 90 29.05 -7.80 15.76
C GLU A 90 28.09 -8.41 14.71
N ARG A 91 27.29 -7.58 14.02
CA ARG A 91 26.32 -8.03 13.03
C ARG A 91 27.03 -8.52 11.76
N PRO A 92 26.66 -9.69 11.23
CA PRO A 92 27.30 -10.23 10.04
C PRO A 92 26.81 -9.51 8.78
N THR A 93 27.72 -9.29 7.83
CA THR A 93 27.32 -9.00 6.45
C THR A 93 26.85 -10.28 5.78
N ARG A 94 25.73 -10.22 5.06
CA ARG A 94 25.12 -11.36 4.35
C ARG A 94 24.96 -11.07 2.86
N LEU A 95 24.88 -12.13 2.06
CA LEU A 95 24.43 -12.02 0.68
C LEU A 95 22.92 -12.19 0.65
N ASP A 96 22.21 -11.17 0.20
CA ASP A 96 20.80 -11.28 -0.12
C ASP A 96 20.66 -11.88 -1.53
N LEU A 97 20.05 -13.06 -1.60
CA LEU A 97 19.87 -13.78 -2.86
C LEU A 97 18.66 -13.31 -3.64
N ALA A 98 17.71 -12.60 -3.01
CA ALA A 98 16.50 -12.11 -3.67
C ALA A 98 16.86 -11.00 -4.66
N TRP A 99 17.64 -10.02 -4.21
CA TRP A 99 18.03 -8.87 -5.02
C TRP A 99 19.49 -8.93 -5.47
N ALA A 100 20.17 -10.05 -5.18
CA ALA A 100 21.59 -10.26 -5.46
C ALA A 100 22.46 -9.11 -4.90
N THR A 101 22.24 -8.70 -3.66
CA THR A 101 22.95 -7.59 -3.00
C THR A 101 23.75 -8.08 -1.78
N THR A 102 24.61 -7.21 -1.26
CA THR A 102 25.29 -7.45 0.03
C THR A 102 24.58 -6.66 1.13
N GLU A 103 23.95 -7.35 2.07
CA GLU A 103 23.22 -6.78 3.21
C GLU A 103 24.15 -6.61 4.42
N PRO A 104 24.47 -5.37 4.84
CA PRO A 104 25.39 -5.12 5.96
C PRO A 104 24.74 -5.27 7.35
N ASN A 105 23.42 -5.36 7.45
CA ASN A 105 22.61 -5.46 8.66
C ASN A 105 22.78 -4.27 9.64
N LEU A 106 23.10 -3.08 9.13
CA LEU A 106 23.22 -1.86 9.96
C LEU A 106 21.87 -1.42 10.53
N ILE A 107 20.79 -1.77 9.82
CA ILE A 107 19.42 -1.56 10.24
C ILE A 107 18.80 -2.95 10.34
N GLY A 108 18.17 -3.24 11.47
CA GLY A 108 17.32 -4.41 11.59
C GLY A 108 16.07 -4.07 12.38
N THR A 109 15.54 -5.07 13.08
CA THR A 109 14.22 -4.97 13.71
C THR A 109 14.12 -3.77 14.64
N ASN A 110 15.11 -3.53 15.50
CA ASN A 110 14.94 -2.50 16.52
C ASN A 110 15.07 -1.08 15.96
N GLU A 111 16.06 -0.84 15.09
CA GLU A 111 16.26 0.47 14.48
C GLU A 111 15.06 0.84 13.59
N PHE A 112 14.48 -0.14 12.87
CA PHE A 112 13.27 0.10 12.11
C PHE A 112 12.05 0.43 12.98
N MET A 113 11.91 -0.20 14.16
CA MET A 113 10.84 0.15 15.11
C MET A 113 10.99 1.58 15.64
N ASP A 114 12.21 2.06 15.85
CA ASP A 114 12.46 3.46 16.22
C ASP A 114 12.10 4.42 15.08
N TRP A 115 12.52 4.11 13.85
CA TRP A 115 12.13 4.89 12.67
C TRP A 115 10.62 4.94 12.47
N ALA A 116 9.93 3.80 12.59
CA ALA A 116 8.47 3.71 12.50
C ALA A 116 7.78 4.60 13.55
N LYS A 117 8.32 4.65 14.77
CA LYS A 117 7.86 5.57 15.83
C LYS A 117 8.06 7.02 15.46
N LEU A 118 9.19 7.38 14.84
CA LEU A 118 9.46 8.75 14.39
C LEU A 118 8.43 9.23 13.37
N VAL A 119 7.99 8.37 12.44
CA VAL A 119 6.97 8.70 11.43
C VAL A 119 5.52 8.48 11.89
N GLY A 120 5.32 7.84 13.05
CA GLY A 120 4.00 7.59 13.62
C GLY A 120 3.26 6.41 12.98
N ALA A 121 3.99 5.40 12.49
CA ALA A 121 3.45 4.21 11.85
C ALA A 121 3.54 2.98 12.76
N GLU A 122 2.51 2.13 12.70
CA GLU A 122 2.56 0.75 13.17
C GLU A 122 3.33 -0.11 12.17
N VAL A 123 3.91 -1.23 12.62
CA VAL A 123 4.69 -2.14 11.76
C VAL A 123 3.93 -3.43 11.51
N ASN A 124 3.92 -3.87 10.25
CA ASN A 124 3.54 -5.22 9.83
C ASN A 124 4.78 -6.06 9.60
N MET A 125 5.11 -6.93 10.55
CA MET A 125 6.37 -7.66 10.54
C MET A 125 6.25 -8.99 9.79
N ALA A 126 7.05 -9.19 8.76
CA ALA A 126 7.13 -10.46 8.05
C ALA A 126 8.14 -11.41 8.73
N VAL A 127 7.78 -12.68 8.87
CA VAL A 127 8.67 -13.73 9.36
C VAL A 127 9.20 -14.59 8.22
N ASN A 128 10.45 -15.04 8.30
CA ASN A 128 11.02 -15.93 7.29
C ASN A 128 10.39 -17.33 7.34
N LEU A 129 9.64 -17.69 6.30
CA LEU A 129 9.15 -19.06 6.05
C LEU A 129 9.76 -19.69 4.77
N GLY A 130 10.78 -19.06 4.18
CA GLY A 130 11.55 -19.60 3.05
C GLY A 130 12.59 -20.60 3.53
N THR A 131 13.70 -20.10 4.07
CA THR A 131 14.80 -20.89 4.63
C THR A 131 14.63 -21.23 6.11
N ARG A 132 13.68 -20.58 6.80
CA ARG A 132 13.38 -20.82 8.23
C ARG A 132 11.93 -21.33 8.41
N GLY A 133 11.40 -21.19 9.62
CA GLY A 133 10.09 -21.75 9.96
C GLY A 133 9.65 -21.42 11.38
N ILE A 134 8.87 -22.33 11.95
CA ILE A 134 8.07 -22.08 13.16
C ILE A 134 8.87 -21.65 14.39
N ASP A 135 10.08 -22.18 14.59
CA ASP A 135 10.91 -21.84 15.74
C ASP A 135 11.43 -20.40 15.67
N ALA A 136 11.96 -20.01 14.52
CA ALA A 136 12.41 -18.65 14.27
C ALA A 136 11.26 -17.63 14.43
N ALA A 137 10.07 -17.99 13.94
CA ALA A 137 8.89 -17.13 14.01
C ALA A 137 8.44 -16.89 15.47
N ARG A 138 8.30 -17.94 16.29
CA ARG A 138 7.92 -17.77 17.71
C ARG A 138 8.97 -17.00 18.50
N ASN A 139 10.26 -17.21 18.20
CA ASN A 139 11.37 -16.55 18.90
C ASN A 139 11.41 -15.06 18.59
N LEU A 140 11.11 -14.66 17.34
CA LEU A 140 10.98 -13.26 16.96
C LEU A 140 9.77 -12.59 17.63
N VAL A 141 8.62 -13.28 17.74
CA VAL A 141 7.47 -12.76 18.49
C VAL A 141 7.81 -12.62 19.98
N GLU A 142 8.52 -13.57 20.58
CA GLU A 142 8.98 -13.49 21.98
C GLU A 142 9.91 -12.28 22.16
N TYR A 143 10.91 -12.15 21.28
CA TYR A 143 11.85 -11.04 21.27
C TYR A 143 11.11 -9.69 21.19
N CYS A 144 10.17 -9.54 20.26
CA CYS A 144 9.47 -8.28 20.03
C CYS A 144 8.39 -7.96 21.06
N ASN A 145 7.61 -8.95 21.52
CA ASN A 145 6.36 -8.69 22.23
C ASN A 145 6.36 -9.15 23.69
N HIS A 146 7.18 -10.14 24.07
CA HIS A 146 7.15 -10.65 25.44
C HIS A 146 7.80 -9.65 26.41
N PRO A 147 7.19 -9.34 27.57
CA PRO A 147 7.69 -8.28 28.45
C PRO A 147 9.09 -8.52 29.02
N SER A 148 9.34 -9.70 29.62
CA SER A 148 10.53 -10.00 30.41
C SER A 148 10.65 -11.47 30.81
N ASP A 149 11.78 -11.84 31.42
CA ASP A 149 11.98 -13.11 32.14
C ASP A 149 11.96 -14.36 31.24
N SER A 150 12.28 -14.15 29.98
CA SER A 150 12.54 -15.18 28.96
C SER A 150 13.80 -14.81 28.18
N TYR A 151 14.46 -15.79 27.57
CA TYR A 151 15.73 -15.57 26.89
C TYR A 151 15.62 -14.49 25.81
N TYR A 152 14.62 -14.55 24.92
CA TYR A 152 14.53 -13.59 23.82
C TYR A 152 14.00 -12.23 24.27
N SER A 153 13.10 -12.16 25.26
CA SER A 153 12.67 -10.87 25.82
C SER A 153 13.82 -10.14 26.52
N ASP A 154 14.64 -10.86 27.29
CA ASP A 154 15.76 -10.27 28.02
C ASP A 154 16.93 -9.95 27.07
N LEU A 155 17.07 -10.71 25.98
CA LEU A 155 17.98 -10.36 24.88
C LEU A 155 17.61 -9.00 24.27
N ARG A 156 16.32 -8.75 23.95
CA ARG A 156 15.84 -7.43 23.49
C ARG A 156 16.23 -6.31 24.46
N LYS A 157 16.04 -6.53 25.76
CA LYS A 157 16.43 -5.55 26.80
C LYS A 157 17.93 -5.30 26.82
N SER A 158 18.73 -6.35 26.70
CA SER A 158 20.19 -6.23 26.65
C SER A 158 20.67 -5.44 25.43
N HIS A 159 19.89 -5.43 24.35
CA HIS A 159 20.11 -4.61 23.15
C HIS A 159 19.63 -3.15 23.30
N GLY A 160 19.18 -2.72 24.49
CA GLY A 160 18.75 -1.34 24.77
C GLY A 160 17.24 -1.11 24.72
N TYR A 161 16.44 -2.12 24.36
CA TYR A 161 14.99 -1.99 24.17
C TYR A 161 14.24 -2.61 25.34
N LYS A 162 14.11 -1.84 26.43
CA LYS A 162 13.51 -2.31 27.69
C LYS A 162 12.05 -2.78 27.49
N GLU A 163 11.24 -1.90 26.91
CA GLU A 163 9.83 -2.18 26.66
C GLU A 163 9.67 -3.03 25.39
N PRO A 164 8.67 -3.93 25.34
CA PRO A 164 8.36 -4.66 24.11
C PRO A 164 7.85 -3.72 23.02
N HIS A 165 8.17 -4.05 21.77
CA HIS A 165 7.71 -3.37 20.56
C HIS A 165 6.19 -3.50 20.38
N LYS A 166 5.59 -4.59 20.87
CA LYS A 166 4.15 -4.89 20.80
C LYS A 166 3.61 -4.83 19.36
N ILE A 167 4.33 -5.48 18.44
CA ILE A 167 3.95 -5.55 17.03
C ILE A 167 2.64 -6.34 16.92
N LYS A 168 1.61 -5.71 16.36
CA LYS A 168 0.25 -6.25 16.31
C LYS A 168 0.05 -7.19 15.12
N THR A 169 0.50 -6.82 13.94
CA THR A 169 0.22 -7.56 12.70
C THR A 169 1.49 -8.18 12.14
N TRP A 170 1.39 -9.44 11.71
CA TRP A 170 2.52 -10.19 11.17
C TRP A 170 2.17 -10.92 9.87
N CYS A 171 3.08 -10.86 8.89
CA CYS A 171 3.00 -11.66 7.67
C CYS A 171 3.70 -13.01 7.87
N LEU A 172 3.01 -14.10 7.52
CA LEU A 172 3.52 -15.46 7.58
C LEU A 172 4.34 -15.76 6.32
N GLY A 173 5.57 -15.27 6.25
CA GLY A 173 6.38 -15.37 5.04
C GLY A 173 6.17 -14.21 4.07
N ASN A 174 6.48 -14.50 2.81
CA ASN A 174 6.12 -13.70 1.64
C ASN A 174 5.38 -14.59 0.62
N GLU A 175 5.08 -14.09 -0.57
CA GLU A 175 4.65 -14.81 -1.76
C GLU A 175 5.51 -16.07 -2.06
N MET A 176 5.11 -17.23 -1.52
CA MET A 176 5.87 -18.48 -1.68
C MET A 176 5.52 -19.27 -2.94
N ASP A 177 4.57 -18.79 -3.75
CA ASP A 177 4.08 -19.43 -4.98
C ASP A 177 4.92 -19.10 -6.22
N GLY A 178 5.62 -17.96 -6.21
CA GLY A 178 6.53 -17.57 -7.27
C GLY A 178 7.76 -18.49 -7.39
N PRO A 179 8.10 -19.01 -8.58
CA PRO A 179 9.29 -19.86 -8.77
C PRO A 179 10.63 -19.12 -8.56
N TRP A 180 10.60 -17.79 -8.52
CA TRP A 180 11.77 -16.96 -8.18
C TRP A 180 12.04 -16.89 -6.68
N GLN A 181 11.07 -17.28 -5.83
CA GLN A 181 11.15 -17.08 -4.39
C GLN A 181 12.15 -18.04 -3.73
N ILE A 182 12.98 -17.53 -2.83
CA ILE A 182 13.87 -18.36 -2.00
C ILE A 182 13.01 -19.30 -1.15
N GLY A 183 13.22 -20.60 -1.33
CA GLY A 183 12.46 -21.61 -0.58
C GLY A 183 10.99 -21.71 -0.98
N HIS A 184 10.65 -21.33 -2.22
CA HIS A 184 9.35 -21.56 -2.89
C HIS A 184 8.69 -22.87 -2.42
N LYS A 185 7.37 -22.82 -2.26
CA LYS A 185 6.57 -23.94 -1.77
C LYS A 185 5.34 -24.13 -2.63
N THR A 186 4.86 -25.36 -2.72
CA THR A 186 3.48 -25.61 -3.14
C THR A 186 2.50 -25.03 -2.12
N ALA A 187 1.24 -24.82 -2.52
CA ALA A 187 0.20 -24.29 -1.63
C ALA A 187 -0.02 -25.16 -0.38
N ALA A 188 0.12 -26.48 -0.50
CA ALA A 188 0.00 -27.41 0.62
C ALA A 188 1.20 -27.31 1.59
N GLU A 189 2.43 -27.24 1.06
CA GLU A 189 3.63 -27.05 1.87
C GLU A 189 3.60 -25.71 2.61
N TYR A 190 3.25 -24.62 1.91
CA TYR A 190 3.08 -23.31 2.51
C TYR A 190 1.94 -23.28 3.53
N GLY A 191 0.76 -23.78 3.17
CA GLY A 191 -0.40 -23.83 4.07
C GLY A 191 -0.08 -24.59 5.37
N ARG A 192 0.66 -25.70 5.29
CA ARG A 192 1.11 -26.45 6.48
C ARG A 192 2.07 -25.66 7.35
N ILE A 193 3.14 -25.08 6.78
CA ILE A 193 4.12 -24.34 7.60
C ILE A 193 3.51 -23.05 8.18
N ALA A 194 2.68 -22.34 7.40
CA ALA A 194 1.99 -21.14 7.84
C ALA A 194 1.02 -21.43 8.99
N ALA A 195 0.27 -22.53 8.93
CA ALA A 195 -0.64 -22.93 10.00
C ALA A 195 0.10 -23.23 11.32
N GLU A 196 1.21 -23.96 11.26
CA GLU A 196 1.99 -24.29 12.46
C GLU A 196 2.73 -23.06 13.01
N ALA A 197 3.27 -22.18 12.15
CA ALA A 197 3.85 -20.90 12.55
C ALA A 197 2.80 -20.01 13.25
N ALA A 198 1.61 -19.88 12.64
CA ALA A 198 0.52 -19.09 13.18
C ALA A 198 0.11 -19.54 14.60
N LYS A 199 0.05 -20.85 14.84
CA LYS A 199 -0.25 -21.42 16.16
C LYS A 199 0.78 -21.01 17.20
N VAL A 200 2.06 -21.24 16.93
CA VAL A 200 3.12 -20.95 17.92
C VAL A 200 3.29 -19.45 18.15
N MET A 201 3.13 -18.62 17.12
CA MET A 201 3.14 -17.16 17.25
C MET A 201 2.00 -16.67 18.15
N LYS A 202 0.77 -17.18 17.96
CA LYS A 202 -0.38 -16.84 18.82
C LYS A 202 -0.31 -17.44 20.21
N TRP A 203 0.41 -18.55 20.41
CA TRP A 203 0.69 -19.05 21.76
C TRP A 203 1.69 -18.16 22.49
N THR A 204 2.66 -17.58 21.77
CA THR A 204 3.59 -16.60 22.34
C THR A 204 2.89 -15.28 22.68
N ASP A 205 2.05 -14.76 21.77
CA ASP A 205 1.23 -13.57 22.01
C ASP A 205 -0.16 -13.73 21.35
N PRO A 206 -1.21 -14.03 22.12
CA PRO A 206 -2.55 -14.25 21.57
C PRO A 206 -3.22 -12.98 21.06
N SER A 207 -2.62 -11.81 21.29
CA SER A 207 -3.16 -10.54 20.84
C SER A 207 -2.80 -10.21 19.39
N ILE A 208 -1.88 -10.93 18.75
CA ILE A 208 -1.46 -10.60 17.38
C ILE A 208 -2.51 -10.97 16.32
N GLU A 209 -2.42 -10.30 15.19
CA GLU A 209 -3.13 -10.59 13.94
C GLU A 209 -2.16 -11.16 12.90
N LEU A 210 -2.62 -12.13 12.11
CA LEU A 210 -1.77 -12.82 11.14
C LEU A 210 -2.30 -12.71 9.71
N VAL A 211 -1.39 -12.45 8.78
CA VAL A 211 -1.62 -12.43 7.33
C VAL A 211 -1.01 -13.70 6.72
N ALA A 212 -1.83 -14.56 6.12
CA ALA A 212 -1.33 -15.59 5.21
C ALA A 212 -1.08 -14.98 3.82
N CYS A 213 -0.07 -15.47 3.10
CA CYS A 213 0.29 -14.98 1.79
C CYS A 213 -0.60 -15.58 0.70
N GLY A 214 -1.26 -14.73 -0.08
CA GLY A 214 -1.90 -15.12 -1.33
C GLY A 214 -0.88 -15.28 -2.46
N SER A 215 -1.38 -15.42 -3.68
CA SER A 215 -0.54 -15.55 -4.88
C SER A 215 0.21 -14.26 -5.18
N SER A 216 1.36 -14.35 -5.86
CA SER A 216 2.12 -13.20 -6.41
C SER A 216 1.35 -12.33 -7.42
N GLY A 217 0.15 -12.76 -7.83
CA GLY A 217 -0.77 -11.98 -8.65
C GLY A 217 -1.75 -12.86 -9.40
N SER A 218 -2.75 -12.23 -10.02
CA SER A 218 -3.82 -12.91 -10.76
C SER A 218 -3.34 -13.69 -12.00
N GLY A 219 -2.14 -13.37 -12.51
CA GLY A 219 -1.52 -14.07 -13.64
C GLY A 219 -0.83 -15.40 -13.29
N MET A 220 -0.74 -15.76 -12.00
CA MET A 220 -0.11 -17.01 -11.56
C MET A 220 -0.96 -18.22 -11.97
N GLN A 221 -0.30 -19.29 -12.44
CA GLN A 221 -1.01 -20.53 -12.82
C GLN A 221 -1.75 -21.17 -11.64
N THR A 222 -1.28 -20.93 -10.42
CA THR A 222 -1.85 -21.43 -9.16
C THR A 222 -2.87 -20.48 -8.54
N PHE A 223 -3.15 -19.32 -9.15
CA PHE A 223 -4.11 -18.36 -8.61
C PHE A 223 -5.48 -19.02 -8.39
N ILE A 224 -6.16 -18.69 -7.29
CA ILE A 224 -7.39 -19.32 -6.76
C ILE A 224 -7.13 -20.65 -6.06
N ASP A 225 -6.43 -21.58 -6.70
CA ASP A 225 -6.09 -22.88 -6.10
C ASP A 225 -5.14 -22.72 -4.91
N TRP A 226 -4.24 -21.74 -4.99
CA TRP A 226 -3.32 -21.33 -3.93
C TRP A 226 -4.09 -20.86 -2.70
N GLU A 227 -4.86 -19.77 -2.81
CA GLU A 227 -5.59 -19.18 -1.69
C GLU A 227 -6.55 -20.19 -1.07
N THR A 228 -7.23 -20.98 -1.91
CA THR A 228 -8.16 -22.02 -1.45
C THR A 228 -7.45 -23.05 -0.58
N THR A 229 -6.31 -23.57 -1.03
CA THR A 229 -5.55 -24.60 -0.31
C THR A 229 -4.92 -24.04 0.97
N VAL A 230 -4.32 -22.85 0.87
CA VAL A 230 -3.69 -22.17 2.01
C VAL A 230 -4.71 -21.89 3.10
N LEU A 231 -5.84 -21.28 2.75
CA LEU A 231 -6.91 -21.00 3.70
C LEU A 231 -7.53 -22.29 4.25
N ASP A 232 -7.56 -23.40 3.51
CA ASP A 232 -8.01 -24.68 4.07
C ASP A 232 -7.10 -25.16 5.20
N HIS A 233 -5.81 -24.84 5.16
CA HIS A 233 -4.89 -25.14 6.26
C HIS A 233 -4.94 -24.11 7.39
N THR A 234 -5.06 -22.81 7.06
CA THR A 234 -4.79 -21.72 8.02
C THR A 234 -6.03 -21.05 8.60
N TYR A 235 -7.24 -21.33 8.09
CA TYR A 235 -8.45 -20.53 8.35
C TYR A 235 -8.66 -20.15 9.82
N GLU A 236 -8.51 -21.08 10.75
CA GLU A 236 -8.79 -20.86 12.18
C GLU A 236 -7.72 -19.99 12.86
N HIS A 237 -6.55 -19.85 12.25
CA HIS A 237 -5.36 -19.24 12.86
C HIS A 237 -5.01 -17.87 12.32
N VAL A 238 -5.53 -17.46 11.16
CA VAL A 238 -5.20 -16.17 10.51
C VAL A 238 -6.39 -15.24 10.40
N GLU A 239 -6.13 -13.94 10.22
CA GLU A 239 -7.15 -12.89 10.09
C GLU A 239 -7.28 -12.40 8.64
N TYR A 240 -6.17 -12.44 7.90
CA TYR A 240 -6.08 -11.90 6.54
C TYR A 240 -5.44 -12.88 5.56
N ILE A 241 -5.79 -12.73 4.29
CA ILE A 241 -5.04 -13.27 3.14
C ILE A 241 -4.49 -12.10 2.32
N SER A 242 -3.24 -12.19 1.85
CA SER A 242 -2.63 -11.13 1.07
C SER A 242 -2.96 -11.17 -0.43
N LEU A 243 -2.81 -10.03 -1.11
CA LEU A 243 -2.96 -9.88 -2.56
C LEU A 243 -1.90 -8.92 -3.08
N HIS A 244 -1.41 -9.20 -4.28
CA HIS A 244 -0.32 -8.45 -4.88
C HIS A 244 -0.61 -8.15 -6.34
N SER A 245 -0.41 -6.90 -6.76
CA SER A 245 -0.57 -6.52 -8.16
C SER A 245 0.29 -5.32 -8.53
N TYR A 246 0.92 -5.41 -9.69
CA TYR A 246 1.63 -4.29 -10.29
C TYR A 246 1.14 -4.04 -11.71
N TYR A 247 0.87 -2.79 -12.04
CA TYR A 247 0.44 -2.38 -13.38
C TYR A 247 1.53 -1.58 -14.10
N GLY A 248 1.49 -1.57 -15.43
CA GLY A 248 2.41 -0.75 -16.23
C GLY A 248 1.90 -0.51 -17.64
N ASN A 249 2.48 0.50 -18.31
CA ASN A 249 2.06 0.93 -19.64
C ASN A 249 3.10 0.64 -20.73
N ARG A 250 3.55 -0.62 -20.82
CA ARG A 250 4.60 -1.06 -21.76
C ARG A 250 4.21 -0.91 -23.23
N ASP A 251 2.92 -1.06 -23.54
CA ASP A 251 2.37 -0.90 -24.89
C ASP A 251 2.10 0.58 -25.24
N ASN A 252 2.30 1.51 -24.30
CA ASN A 252 1.97 2.93 -24.43
C ASN A 252 0.50 3.17 -24.86
N ASP A 253 -0.42 2.39 -24.29
CA ASP A 253 -1.87 2.45 -24.53
C ASP A 253 -2.58 3.04 -23.32
N LEU A 254 -2.66 4.38 -23.27
CA LEU A 254 -3.19 5.12 -22.14
C LEU A 254 -4.66 4.78 -21.79
N PRO A 255 -5.62 4.74 -22.75
CA PRO A 255 -7.00 4.37 -22.42
C PRO A 255 -7.12 2.99 -21.77
N ASN A 256 -6.33 2.01 -22.23
CA ASN A 256 -6.30 0.68 -21.66
C ASN A 256 -5.60 0.65 -20.29
N TYR A 257 -4.52 1.42 -20.14
CA TYR A 257 -3.79 1.55 -18.89
C TYR A 257 -4.66 2.11 -17.75
N LEU A 258 -5.40 3.20 -18.01
CA LEU A 258 -6.32 3.78 -17.02
C LEU A 258 -7.54 2.90 -16.70
N ALA A 259 -7.80 1.86 -17.51
CA ALA A 259 -8.84 0.87 -17.27
C ALA A 259 -8.38 -0.27 -16.33
N ARG A 260 -7.08 -0.40 -16.02
CA ARG A 260 -6.53 -1.50 -15.20
C ARG A 260 -7.10 -1.57 -13.78
N SER A 261 -7.68 -0.50 -13.25
CA SER A 261 -8.39 -0.56 -11.96
C SER A 261 -9.65 -1.44 -12.00
N LEU A 262 -10.20 -1.75 -13.17
CA LEU A 262 -11.28 -2.74 -13.32
C LEU A 262 -10.76 -4.17 -13.13
N ASP A 263 -9.53 -4.45 -13.56
CA ASP A 263 -8.86 -5.72 -13.25
C ASP A 263 -8.60 -5.85 -11.74
N MET A 264 -8.14 -4.76 -11.09
CA MET A 264 -7.98 -4.72 -9.63
C MET A 264 -9.30 -5.00 -8.88
N ASP A 265 -10.41 -4.39 -9.33
CA ASP A 265 -11.74 -4.63 -8.76
C ASP A 265 -12.16 -6.11 -8.92
N HIS A 266 -11.95 -6.68 -10.10
CA HIS A 266 -12.24 -8.09 -10.36
C HIS A 266 -11.37 -9.03 -9.50
N PHE A 267 -10.09 -8.71 -9.36
CA PHE A 267 -9.14 -9.48 -8.55
C PHE A 267 -9.55 -9.51 -7.08
N ILE A 268 -9.87 -8.36 -6.49
CA ILE A 268 -10.36 -8.26 -5.09
C ILE A 268 -11.62 -9.10 -4.89
N ASN A 269 -12.61 -8.94 -5.78
CA ASN A 269 -13.87 -9.70 -5.71
C ASN A 269 -13.65 -11.22 -5.83
N THR A 270 -12.68 -11.63 -6.65
CA THR A 270 -12.33 -13.05 -6.82
C THR A 270 -11.77 -13.64 -5.53
N VAL A 271 -10.84 -12.95 -4.87
CA VAL A 271 -10.25 -13.41 -3.60
C VAL A 271 -11.26 -13.34 -2.44
N ILE A 272 -12.16 -12.34 -2.43
CA ILE A 272 -13.30 -12.27 -1.51
C ILE A 272 -14.16 -13.55 -1.64
N ALA A 273 -14.48 -13.96 -2.86
CA ALA A 273 -15.28 -15.16 -3.10
C ALA A 273 -14.59 -16.44 -2.57
N VAL A 274 -13.26 -16.55 -2.73
CA VAL A 274 -12.49 -17.66 -2.15
C VAL A 274 -12.55 -17.64 -0.62
N CYS A 275 -12.39 -16.47 0.00
CA CYS A 275 -12.49 -16.33 1.46
C CYS A 275 -13.86 -16.75 2.00
N ASP A 276 -14.93 -16.40 1.29
CA ASP A 276 -16.31 -16.69 1.69
C ASP A 276 -16.68 -18.15 1.42
N TYR A 277 -16.18 -18.74 0.34
CA TYR A 277 -16.22 -20.19 0.12
C TYR A 277 -15.56 -20.93 1.29
N MET A 278 -14.35 -20.50 1.69
CA MET A 278 -13.63 -21.14 2.79
C MET A 278 -14.34 -20.95 4.14
N LYS A 279 -14.94 -19.79 4.37
CA LYS A 279 -15.82 -19.55 5.53
C LYS A 279 -16.94 -20.60 5.61
N ALA A 280 -17.64 -20.80 4.50
CA ALA A 280 -18.73 -21.76 4.40
C ALA A 280 -18.23 -23.21 4.58
N LYS A 281 -17.14 -23.59 3.91
CA LYS A 281 -16.51 -24.92 4.02
C LYS A 281 -16.11 -25.24 5.46
N LYS A 282 -15.56 -24.27 6.19
CA LYS A 282 -15.17 -24.41 7.60
C LYS A 282 -16.34 -24.29 8.58
N ARG A 283 -17.51 -23.85 8.12
CA ARG A 283 -18.67 -23.49 8.97
C ARG A 283 -18.30 -22.46 10.03
N SER A 284 -17.37 -21.58 9.71
CA SER A 284 -16.84 -20.59 10.65
C SER A 284 -17.72 -19.34 10.69
N LYS A 285 -17.79 -18.71 11.86
CA LYS A 285 -18.40 -17.37 12.01
C LYS A 285 -17.41 -16.26 11.68
N LYS A 286 -16.10 -16.53 11.75
CA LYS A 286 -15.04 -15.57 11.40
C LYS A 286 -15.10 -15.26 9.91
N THR A 287 -14.86 -14.01 9.55
CA THR A 287 -14.68 -13.58 8.16
C THR A 287 -13.20 -13.26 7.98
N ILE A 288 -12.56 -13.85 6.97
CA ILE A 288 -11.21 -13.47 6.56
C ILE A 288 -11.29 -12.18 5.75
N HIS A 289 -10.43 -11.23 6.10
CA HIS A 289 -10.28 -9.96 5.40
C HIS A 289 -9.06 -9.99 4.47
N LEU A 290 -8.91 -8.96 3.65
CA LEU A 290 -7.85 -8.87 2.65
C LEU A 290 -6.77 -7.90 3.11
N SER A 291 -5.52 -8.29 2.87
CA SER A 291 -4.31 -7.48 3.01
C SER A 291 -3.72 -7.24 1.62
N TYR A 292 -4.03 -6.11 0.99
CA TYR A 292 -3.46 -5.76 -0.32
C TYR A 292 -2.05 -5.18 -0.12
N ASP A 293 -1.14 -5.99 0.42
CA ASP A 293 0.14 -5.54 0.98
C ASP A 293 1.28 -5.43 -0.05
N GLU A 294 0.98 -5.57 -1.33
CA GLU A 294 1.78 -5.03 -2.44
C GLU A 294 0.88 -4.50 -3.56
N TRP A 295 0.90 -3.18 -3.77
CA TRP A 295 0.30 -2.59 -4.96
C TRP A 295 1.07 -1.36 -5.42
N ASN A 296 1.30 -1.24 -6.73
CA ASN A 296 1.74 0.01 -7.36
C ASN A 296 1.69 -0.05 -8.89
N VAL A 297 2.13 1.02 -9.52
CA VAL A 297 2.71 1.01 -10.87
C VAL A 297 4.15 0.51 -10.79
N TRP A 298 4.57 -0.36 -11.70
CA TRP A 298 5.97 -0.79 -11.79
C TRP A 298 6.32 -1.30 -13.19
N TYR A 299 7.14 -0.52 -13.93
CA TYR A 299 7.67 -0.95 -15.22
C TYR A 299 8.84 -0.14 -15.79
N HIS A 300 9.11 1.08 -15.33
CA HIS A 300 10.03 2.02 -16.00
C HIS A 300 11.50 1.62 -15.83
N SER A 301 11.86 1.05 -14.68
CA SER A 301 13.23 0.67 -14.29
C SER A 301 13.69 -0.68 -14.85
N ASN A 302 12.78 -1.52 -15.37
CA ASN A 302 13.04 -2.92 -15.73
C ASN A 302 14.28 -3.16 -16.61
N GLU A 303 14.61 -2.26 -17.55
CA GLU A 303 15.83 -2.40 -18.38
C GLU A 303 17.09 -1.91 -17.67
N LYS A 304 16.99 -0.89 -16.80
CA LYS A 304 18.10 -0.40 -15.98
C LYS A 304 18.50 -1.41 -14.91
N ASP A 305 17.53 -2.09 -14.30
CA ASP A 305 17.78 -3.10 -13.25
C ASP A 305 18.63 -4.26 -13.75
N LYS A 306 18.56 -4.61 -15.04
CA LYS A 306 19.39 -5.66 -15.66
C LYS A 306 20.88 -5.32 -15.72
N LEU A 307 21.23 -4.05 -15.56
CA LEU A 307 22.60 -3.55 -15.65
C LEU A 307 23.30 -3.49 -14.28
N VAL A 308 22.56 -3.69 -13.18
CA VAL A 308 23.09 -3.65 -11.82
C VAL A 308 24.05 -4.83 -11.59
N GLU A 309 25.25 -4.54 -11.09
CA GLU A 309 26.21 -5.59 -10.77
C GLU A 309 25.80 -6.35 -9.51
N ARG A 310 26.09 -7.65 -9.51
CA ARG A 310 25.74 -8.50 -8.37
C ARG A 310 26.61 -8.16 -7.17
N TRP A 311 25.98 -8.22 -6.02
CA TRP A 311 26.54 -8.08 -4.67
C TRP A 311 26.96 -6.66 -4.31
N GLU A 312 26.57 -5.67 -5.12
CA GLU A 312 26.65 -4.28 -4.72
C GLU A 312 25.84 -4.03 -3.44
N ARG A 313 26.26 -3.03 -2.67
CA ARG A 313 25.54 -2.55 -1.50
C ARG A 313 24.63 -1.41 -1.94
N ALA A 314 23.35 -1.50 -1.57
CA ALA A 314 22.35 -0.48 -1.87
C ALA A 314 22.35 0.00 -3.34
N PRO A 315 22.31 -0.90 -4.34
CA PRO A 315 22.28 -0.48 -5.73
C PRO A 315 20.97 0.23 -6.09
N HIS A 316 20.98 0.97 -7.19
CA HIS A 316 19.80 1.64 -7.76
C HIS A 316 18.87 0.62 -8.45
N LEU A 317 18.13 -0.14 -7.65
CA LEU A 317 17.14 -1.13 -8.11
C LEU A 317 15.72 -0.60 -7.97
N LEU A 318 14.89 -0.87 -8.97
CA LEU A 318 13.45 -0.57 -8.97
C LEU A 318 13.15 0.93 -8.83
N GLU A 319 14.05 1.81 -9.28
CA GLU A 319 13.86 3.27 -9.17
C GLU A 319 13.03 3.82 -10.34
N ASP A 320 11.75 3.45 -10.38
CA ASP A 320 10.78 3.99 -11.33
C ASP A 320 10.62 5.50 -11.13
N ILE A 321 10.76 6.26 -12.22
CA ILE A 321 10.44 7.69 -12.26
C ILE A 321 9.03 7.84 -12.80
N TYR A 322 8.07 8.06 -11.91
CA TYR A 322 6.66 8.11 -12.26
C TYR A 322 6.30 9.38 -13.04
N ASN A 323 5.43 9.19 -14.02
CA ASN A 323 4.87 10.28 -14.82
C ASN A 323 3.44 10.62 -14.37
N PHE A 324 2.78 11.56 -15.05
CA PHE A 324 1.44 12.00 -14.70
C PHE A 324 0.36 10.91 -14.88
N GLU A 325 0.39 10.11 -15.96
CA GLU A 325 -0.59 9.02 -16.13
C GLU A 325 -0.48 7.94 -15.04
N ASP A 326 0.71 7.70 -14.50
CA ASP A 326 0.91 6.78 -13.38
C ASP A 326 0.17 7.28 -12.12
N ALA A 327 0.21 8.59 -11.85
CA ALA A 327 -0.53 9.20 -10.75
C ALA A 327 -2.05 9.05 -10.91
N LEU A 328 -2.56 9.12 -12.15
CA LEU A 328 -3.99 8.90 -12.43
C LEU A 328 -4.39 7.44 -12.18
N LEU A 329 -3.57 6.47 -12.59
CA LEU A 329 -3.85 5.06 -12.29
C LEU A 329 -3.77 4.79 -10.79
N VAL A 330 -2.77 5.30 -10.08
CA VAL A 330 -2.69 5.22 -8.61
C VAL A 330 -3.95 5.81 -7.95
N GLY A 331 -4.44 6.95 -8.45
CA GLY A 331 -5.71 7.53 -8.02
C GLY A 331 -6.90 6.57 -8.22
N CYS A 332 -6.98 5.90 -9.38
CA CYS A 332 -8.01 4.89 -9.64
C CYS A 332 -7.89 3.69 -8.69
N MET A 333 -6.68 3.20 -8.44
CA MET A 333 -6.42 2.07 -7.53
C MET A 333 -6.83 2.41 -6.09
N LEU A 334 -6.52 3.63 -5.62
CA LEU A 334 -6.96 4.11 -4.30
C LEU A 334 -8.49 4.19 -4.19
N ILE A 335 -9.16 4.65 -5.25
CA ILE A 335 -10.63 4.63 -5.30
C ILE A 335 -11.15 3.19 -5.23
N THR A 336 -10.54 2.25 -5.96
CA THR A 336 -10.91 0.82 -5.89
C THR A 336 -10.70 0.25 -4.49
N LEU A 337 -9.58 0.52 -3.83
CA LEU A 337 -9.35 0.09 -2.44
C LEU A 337 -10.42 0.61 -1.49
N LEU A 338 -10.79 1.89 -1.60
CA LEU A 338 -11.86 2.49 -0.80
C LEU A 338 -13.22 1.85 -1.09
N LYS A 339 -13.55 1.56 -2.35
CA LYS A 339 -14.80 0.86 -2.71
C LYS A 339 -14.93 -0.52 -2.06
N HIS A 340 -13.80 -1.16 -1.76
CA HIS A 340 -13.71 -2.47 -1.11
C HIS A 340 -13.33 -2.39 0.37
N ALA A 341 -13.52 -1.23 1.02
CA ALA A 341 -13.16 -1.02 2.44
C ALA A 341 -13.90 -1.94 3.41
N ASP A 342 -14.98 -2.61 2.99
CA ASP A 342 -15.68 -3.62 3.78
C ASP A 342 -14.84 -4.90 3.96
N ARG A 343 -14.00 -5.25 2.98
CA ARG A 343 -13.19 -6.47 2.98
C ARG A 343 -11.69 -6.24 2.96
N VAL A 344 -11.20 -5.21 2.28
CA VAL A 344 -9.80 -4.80 2.31
C VAL A 344 -9.57 -3.93 3.54
N LYS A 345 -8.78 -4.45 4.48
CA LYS A 345 -8.52 -3.78 5.77
C LYS A 345 -7.09 -3.31 5.91
N ILE A 346 -6.18 -3.90 5.15
CA ILE A 346 -4.78 -3.52 5.07
C ILE A 346 -4.44 -3.35 3.60
N ALA A 347 -3.70 -2.31 3.25
CA ALA A 347 -3.08 -2.21 1.94
C ALA A 347 -1.75 -1.45 2.07
N CYS A 348 -0.75 -1.86 1.30
CA CYS A 348 0.59 -1.29 1.37
C CYS A 348 1.04 -0.88 -0.03
N LEU A 349 1.16 0.44 -0.24
CA LEU A 349 1.84 0.97 -1.42
C LEU A 349 3.28 0.45 -1.42
N ALA A 350 3.63 -0.32 -2.46
CA ALA A 350 4.95 -0.93 -2.61
C ALA A 350 5.82 -0.07 -3.55
N GLN A 351 6.84 0.65 -3.09
CA GLN A 351 7.29 0.83 -1.70
C GLN A 351 7.29 2.31 -1.30
N LEU A 352 7.84 2.64 -0.13
CA LEU A 352 7.70 3.97 0.46
C LEU A 352 8.77 4.98 0.02
N VAL A 353 10.02 4.54 -0.16
CA VAL A 353 11.18 5.40 -0.47
C VAL A 353 12.07 4.72 -1.51
N ASN A 354 12.48 5.46 -2.56
CA ASN A 354 13.32 5.08 -3.70
C ASN A 354 12.81 3.93 -4.59
N VAL A 355 12.54 2.78 -3.98
CA VAL A 355 12.10 1.56 -4.64
C VAL A 355 10.63 1.69 -4.99
N ILE A 356 10.33 1.84 -6.29
CA ILE A 356 8.97 2.01 -6.83
C ILE A 356 8.13 2.94 -5.96
N ALA A 357 8.68 4.11 -5.59
CA ALA A 357 8.22 4.86 -4.42
C ALA A 357 7.59 6.22 -4.74
N PRO A 358 6.67 6.73 -3.90
CA PRO A 358 6.19 8.11 -3.99
C PRO A 358 7.23 9.14 -3.53
N ILE A 359 8.23 8.71 -2.76
CA ILE A 359 9.33 9.54 -2.24
C ILE A 359 10.64 9.04 -2.82
N MET A 360 11.44 9.95 -3.35
CA MET A 360 12.77 9.65 -3.88
C MET A 360 13.81 10.46 -3.14
N THR A 361 15.05 9.95 -3.11
CA THR A 361 16.21 10.62 -2.53
C THR A 361 17.41 10.55 -3.48
N GLU A 362 18.26 11.57 -3.37
CA GLU A 362 19.62 11.55 -3.89
C GLU A 362 20.60 11.38 -2.73
N LYS A 363 21.66 10.60 -2.95
CA LYS A 363 22.73 10.39 -1.96
C LYS A 363 23.41 11.73 -1.66
N GLY A 364 23.44 12.12 -0.39
CA GLY A 364 23.92 13.44 0.05
C GLY A 364 23.11 14.63 -0.50
N GLY A 365 21.96 14.38 -1.13
CA GLY A 365 21.16 15.35 -1.86
C GLY A 365 19.73 15.46 -1.32
N GLU A 366 18.84 16.08 -2.09
CA GLU A 366 17.47 16.31 -1.64
C GLU A 366 16.59 15.05 -1.64
N ALA A 367 15.50 15.09 -0.87
CA ALA A 367 14.36 14.20 -1.02
C ALA A 367 13.20 14.93 -1.73
N TRP A 368 12.52 14.26 -2.67
CA TRP A 368 11.40 14.86 -3.42
C TRP A 368 10.20 13.93 -3.57
N ARG A 369 9.07 14.54 -3.98
CA ARG A 369 7.79 13.89 -4.21
C ARG A 369 7.67 13.49 -5.68
N GLN A 370 7.40 12.22 -5.95
CA GLN A 370 7.00 11.76 -7.28
C GLN A 370 5.55 12.19 -7.58
N THR A 371 5.11 12.03 -8.82
CA THR A 371 3.73 12.35 -9.24
C THR A 371 2.69 11.55 -8.43
N THR A 372 2.98 10.28 -8.12
CA THR A 372 2.14 9.35 -7.36
C THR A 372 2.02 9.70 -5.87
N PHE A 373 2.89 10.57 -5.34
CA PHE A 373 2.80 11.06 -3.96
C PHE A 373 1.46 11.73 -3.67
N TYR A 374 1.00 12.59 -4.58
CA TYR A 374 -0.16 13.45 -4.35
C TYR A 374 -1.49 12.69 -4.24
N PRO A 375 -1.89 11.80 -5.17
CA PRO A 375 -3.13 11.03 -5.01
C PRO A 375 -3.11 10.18 -3.73
N PHE A 376 -1.98 9.57 -3.39
CA PHE A 376 -1.83 8.80 -2.15
C PHE A 376 -1.97 9.67 -0.90
N MET A 377 -1.29 10.83 -0.86
CA MET A 377 -1.42 11.82 0.21
C MET A 377 -2.88 12.25 0.38
N HIS A 378 -3.56 12.62 -0.70
CA HIS A 378 -4.94 13.07 -0.65
C HIS A 378 -5.88 11.99 -0.11
N ALA A 379 -5.74 10.75 -0.59
CA ALA A 379 -6.55 9.63 -0.13
C ALA A 379 -6.31 9.35 1.36
N SER A 380 -5.05 9.31 1.81
CA SER A 380 -4.71 9.06 3.21
C SER A 380 -5.20 10.17 4.15
N VAL A 381 -5.05 11.45 3.74
CA VAL A 381 -5.41 12.60 4.58
C VAL A 381 -6.93 12.80 4.63
N TYR A 382 -7.64 12.67 3.50
CA TYR A 382 -9.05 13.04 3.38
C TYR A 382 -10.02 11.86 3.24
N GLY A 383 -9.51 10.64 3.08
CA GLY A 383 -10.29 9.40 2.97
C GLY A 383 -10.52 8.69 4.30
N ARG A 384 -10.51 9.42 5.41
CA ARG A 384 -10.79 8.89 6.76
C ARG A 384 -12.27 9.07 7.09
N GLY A 385 -12.96 8.01 7.45
CA GLY A 385 -14.39 8.03 7.79
C GLY A 385 -15.10 6.79 7.29
N THR A 386 -16.36 6.93 6.90
CA THR A 386 -17.17 5.86 6.31
C THR A 386 -17.25 6.01 4.80
N VAL A 387 -16.92 4.95 4.05
CA VAL A 387 -17.17 4.87 2.61
C VAL A 387 -18.67 4.77 2.38
N LEU A 388 -19.18 5.60 1.49
CA LEU A 388 -20.58 5.57 1.08
C LEU A 388 -20.74 4.77 -0.21
N GLN A 389 -21.87 4.10 -0.34
CA GLN A 389 -22.26 3.48 -1.60
C GLN A 389 -22.69 4.57 -2.56
N THR A 390 -22.05 4.62 -3.72
CA THR A 390 -22.29 5.66 -4.72
C THR A 390 -22.95 5.05 -5.95
N ALA A 391 -24.11 5.56 -6.33
CA ALA A 391 -24.75 5.18 -7.59
C ALA A 391 -24.21 6.07 -8.70
N VAL A 392 -23.40 5.52 -9.60
CA VAL A 392 -22.70 6.28 -10.65
C VAL A 392 -23.24 5.92 -12.04
N SER A 393 -23.57 6.94 -12.82
CA SER A 393 -23.87 6.82 -14.25
C SER A 393 -22.86 7.67 -15.02
N SER A 394 -21.92 7.02 -15.71
CA SER A 394 -20.89 7.68 -16.50
C SER A 394 -20.95 7.24 -17.95
N PRO A 395 -20.66 8.11 -18.93
CA PRO A 395 -20.37 7.68 -20.29
C PRO A 395 -19.18 6.72 -20.28
N LYS A 396 -19.13 5.85 -21.27
CA LYS A 396 -18.18 4.74 -21.31
C LYS A 396 -17.36 4.74 -22.59
N TYR A 397 -16.25 4.02 -22.56
CA TYR A 397 -15.44 3.70 -23.72
C TYR A 397 -14.97 2.25 -23.66
N ASP A 398 -14.60 1.72 -24.82
CA ASP A 398 -13.91 0.44 -24.91
C ASP A 398 -12.41 0.69 -25.10
N SER A 399 -11.59 -0.18 -24.52
CA SER A 399 -10.15 -0.25 -24.73
C SER A 399 -9.77 -1.61 -25.30
N LYS A 400 -8.46 -1.86 -25.44
CA LYS A 400 -7.93 -3.13 -25.96
C LYS A 400 -8.39 -4.34 -25.15
N ASP A 401 -8.32 -4.27 -23.81
CA ASP A 401 -8.57 -5.40 -22.91
C ASP A 401 -9.90 -5.26 -22.13
N PHE A 402 -10.54 -4.09 -22.16
CA PHE A 402 -11.73 -3.81 -21.34
C PHE A 402 -12.84 -3.19 -22.18
N THR A 403 -14.08 -3.64 -21.95
CA THR A 403 -15.29 -3.04 -22.52
C THR A 403 -16.04 -2.23 -21.48
N ASP A 404 -16.84 -1.25 -21.91
CA ASP A 404 -17.74 -0.51 -21.04
C ASP A 404 -17.04 0.24 -19.88
N VAL A 405 -15.80 0.67 -20.08
CA VAL A 405 -15.00 1.38 -19.07
C VAL A 405 -15.61 2.76 -18.81
N PRO A 406 -16.02 3.08 -17.56
CA PRO A 406 -16.58 4.38 -17.26
C PRO A 406 -15.47 5.45 -17.30
N TYR A 407 -15.77 6.60 -17.92
CA TYR A 407 -14.83 7.73 -17.87
C TYR A 407 -14.63 8.26 -16.44
N LEU A 408 -15.65 8.15 -15.59
CA LEU A 408 -15.60 8.54 -14.18
C LEU A 408 -15.23 7.33 -13.32
N GLU A 409 -14.12 7.43 -12.60
CA GLU A 409 -13.87 6.62 -11.40
C GLU A 409 -14.16 7.49 -10.18
N SER A 410 -14.94 7.03 -9.21
CA SER A 410 -15.25 7.87 -8.04
C SER A 410 -15.73 7.09 -6.82
N VAL A 411 -15.41 7.62 -5.64
CA VAL A 411 -15.92 7.18 -4.34
C VAL A 411 -16.11 8.40 -3.42
N ALA A 412 -17.06 8.28 -2.48
CA ALA A 412 -17.31 9.31 -1.48
C ALA A 412 -17.04 8.75 -0.07
N VAL A 413 -16.34 9.53 0.74
CA VAL A 413 -16.03 9.21 2.14
C VAL A 413 -16.59 10.29 3.04
N PHE A 414 -17.37 9.89 4.04
CA PHE A 414 -17.96 10.78 5.01
C PHE A 414 -17.30 10.63 6.38
N ASN A 415 -16.73 11.73 6.87
CA ASN A 415 -16.23 11.85 8.23
C ASN A 415 -17.28 12.53 9.10
N GLU A 416 -17.98 11.75 9.92
CA GLU A 416 -19.06 12.25 10.78
C GLU A 416 -18.54 13.14 11.92
N GLU A 417 -17.39 12.81 12.51
CA GLU A 417 -16.80 13.60 13.60
C GLU A 417 -16.38 15.00 13.13
N ALA A 418 -15.83 15.10 11.92
CA ALA A 418 -15.40 16.36 11.34
C ALA A 418 -16.49 17.08 10.51
N GLU A 419 -17.66 16.44 10.32
CA GLU A 419 -18.72 16.86 9.40
C GLU A 419 -18.16 17.23 8.01
N GLU A 420 -17.32 16.33 7.46
CA GLU A 420 -16.68 16.48 6.15
C GLU A 420 -17.09 15.36 5.20
N LEU A 421 -17.49 15.73 3.97
CA LEU A 421 -17.70 14.79 2.87
C LEU A 421 -16.60 15.03 1.83
N THR A 422 -15.84 13.99 1.51
CA THR A 422 -14.81 14.03 0.46
C THR A 422 -15.25 13.16 -0.71
N VAL A 423 -15.28 13.74 -1.92
CA VAL A 423 -15.48 13.01 -3.17
C VAL A 423 -14.15 12.92 -3.90
N PHE A 424 -13.64 11.71 -4.06
CA PHE A 424 -12.50 11.42 -4.91
C PHE A 424 -13.00 11.06 -6.30
N ALA A 425 -12.40 11.63 -7.34
CA ALA A 425 -12.80 11.36 -8.71
C ALA A 425 -11.62 11.41 -9.70
N VAL A 426 -11.57 10.44 -10.62
CA VAL A 426 -10.71 10.48 -11.81
C VAL A 426 -11.57 10.63 -13.06
N ASN A 427 -11.17 11.55 -13.93
CA ASN A 427 -11.64 11.57 -15.32
C ASN A 427 -10.61 10.89 -16.23
N ARG A 428 -10.96 9.71 -16.75
CA ARG A 428 -10.11 8.93 -17.68
C ARG A 428 -10.11 9.49 -19.12
N ASP A 429 -10.99 10.45 -19.43
CA ASP A 429 -11.13 10.96 -20.79
C ASP A 429 -9.88 11.72 -21.24
N THR A 430 -9.31 11.30 -22.36
CA THR A 430 -8.14 11.91 -23.00
C THR A 430 -8.49 13.15 -23.82
N ASN A 431 -9.76 13.32 -24.20
CA ASN A 431 -10.17 14.31 -25.20
C ASN A 431 -10.96 15.49 -24.62
N GLY A 432 -11.56 15.34 -23.44
CA GLY A 432 -12.47 16.35 -22.93
C GLY A 432 -12.69 16.29 -21.42
N GLY A 433 -13.11 17.43 -20.86
CA GLY A 433 -13.58 17.50 -19.48
C GLY A 433 -14.94 16.81 -19.30
N LEU A 434 -15.18 16.31 -18.10
CA LEU A 434 -16.39 15.61 -17.70
C LEU A 434 -17.19 16.48 -16.72
N GLN A 435 -18.45 16.76 -17.04
CA GLN A 435 -19.36 17.45 -16.14
C GLN A 435 -19.91 16.46 -15.12
N LEU A 436 -19.50 16.58 -13.86
CA LEU A 436 -20.04 15.83 -12.74
C LEU A 436 -21.25 16.57 -12.15
N GLU A 437 -22.33 15.83 -11.92
CA GLU A 437 -23.47 16.24 -11.12
C GLU A 437 -23.77 15.15 -10.08
N ALA A 438 -23.53 15.45 -8.80
CA ALA A 438 -23.79 14.55 -7.70
C ALA A 438 -24.98 15.03 -6.86
N ASP A 439 -25.99 14.18 -6.68
CA ASP A 439 -27.08 14.38 -5.74
C ASP A 439 -26.57 14.10 -4.32
N ILE A 440 -26.57 15.15 -3.49
CA ILE A 440 -26.10 15.13 -2.10
C ILE A 440 -27.20 15.63 -1.14
N ARG A 441 -28.49 15.48 -1.50
CA ARG A 441 -29.62 16.01 -0.71
C ARG A 441 -29.65 15.55 0.76
N SER A 442 -29.01 14.43 1.08
CA SER A 442 -28.85 13.95 2.46
C SER A 442 -27.84 14.74 3.31
N PHE A 443 -27.04 15.62 2.69
CA PHE A 443 -26.02 16.46 3.32
C PHE A 443 -26.48 17.93 3.39
N ASP A 444 -27.59 18.18 4.09
CA ASP A 444 -28.11 19.53 4.28
C ASP A 444 -27.13 20.44 5.04
N GLY A 445 -26.99 21.68 4.57
CA GLY A 445 -26.05 22.66 5.12
C GLY A 445 -24.57 22.43 4.75
N TYR A 446 -24.25 21.49 3.85
CA TYR A 446 -22.88 21.29 3.38
C TYR A 446 -22.56 22.20 2.18
N ALA A 447 -21.36 22.76 2.17
CA ALA A 447 -20.83 23.54 1.05
C ALA A 447 -19.39 23.16 0.74
N VAL A 448 -18.97 23.39 -0.51
CA VAL A 448 -17.60 23.13 -0.95
C VAL A 448 -16.64 24.02 -0.16
N CYS A 449 -15.67 23.40 0.51
CA CYS A 449 -14.56 24.13 1.12
C CYS A 449 -13.30 24.11 0.23
N GLU A 450 -13.14 23.10 -0.62
CA GLU A 450 -12.00 22.97 -1.50
C GLU A 450 -12.29 22.04 -2.69
N HIS A 451 -11.73 22.35 -3.86
CA HIS A 451 -11.66 21.43 -5.00
C HIS A 451 -10.20 21.37 -5.49
N ILE A 452 -9.50 20.32 -5.07
CA ILE A 452 -8.12 20.04 -5.47
C ILE A 452 -8.14 19.29 -6.80
N VAL A 453 -7.30 19.72 -7.73
CA VAL A 453 -7.11 19.11 -9.04
C VAL A 453 -5.63 18.82 -9.25
N LEU A 454 -5.32 17.61 -9.70
CA LEU A 454 -4.03 17.25 -10.27
C LEU A 454 -4.24 16.98 -11.76
N GLU A 455 -3.70 17.87 -12.59
CA GLU A 455 -3.78 17.81 -14.04
C GLU A 455 -2.47 18.28 -14.68
N HIS A 456 -2.16 17.76 -15.86
CA HIS A 456 -1.02 18.21 -16.66
C HIS A 456 -1.32 17.97 -18.15
N GLU A 457 -0.86 18.86 -19.03
CA GLU A 457 -1.11 18.74 -20.48
C GLU A 457 -0.35 17.59 -21.13
N ASP A 458 0.84 17.27 -20.61
CA ASP A 458 1.65 16.11 -21.00
C ASP A 458 1.46 14.96 -19.99
N ASN A 459 0.89 13.85 -20.44
CA ASN A 459 0.69 12.64 -19.63
C ASN A 459 2.01 11.94 -19.24
N LYS A 460 3.12 12.24 -19.94
CA LYS A 460 4.44 11.69 -19.67
C LYS A 460 5.32 12.61 -18.81
N ALA A 461 4.80 13.74 -18.34
CA ALA A 461 5.52 14.65 -17.46
C ALA A 461 5.88 13.99 -16.11
N THR A 462 7.12 14.20 -15.65
CA THR A 462 7.67 13.65 -14.40
C THR A 462 8.17 14.79 -13.49
N ASN A 463 8.44 14.48 -12.22
CA ASN A 463 9.04 15.41 -11.25
C ASN A 463 10.56 15.23 -11.06
N GLU A 464 11.24 14.57 -12.00
CA GLU A 464 12.67 14.25 -11.87
C GLU A 464 13.57 15.47 -12.07
N LYS A 465 13.24 16.37 -13.00
CA LYS A 465 14.09 17.56 -13.29
C LYS A 465 13.60 18.82 -12.60
N ASP A 466 12.28 18.95 -12.51
CA ASP A 466 11.61 20.01 -11.77
C ASP A 466 10.66 19.35 -10.76
N ARG A 467 10.99 19.50 -9.47
CA ARG A 467 10.25 18.87 -8.37
C ARG A 467 8.84 19.42 -8.22
N ASN A 468 8.51 20.52 -8.90
CA ASN A 468 7.20 21.17 -8.89
C ASN A 468 6.47 21.10 -10.25
N ASN A 469 6.90 20.23 -11.17
CA ASN A 469 6.32 20.13 -12.52
C ASN A 469 4.86 19.62 -12.50
N VAL A 470 4.62 18.48 -11.87
CA VAL A 470 3.30 17.87 -11.70
C VAL A 470 2.91 17.97 -10.23
N VAL A 471 2.14 19.01 -9.90
CA VAL A 471 1.69 19.33 -8.53
C VAL A 471 0.21 19.70 -8.53
N PRO A 472 -0.53 19.44 -7.44
CA PRO A 472 -1.94 19.80 -7.35
C PRO A 472 -2.15 21.31 -7.19
N HIS A 473 -3.32 21.79 -7.59
CA HIS A 473 -3.81 23.13 -7.28
C HIS A 473 -5.27 23.09 -6.79
N SER A 474 -5.69 24.07 -5.99
CA SER A 474 -7.07 24.14 -5.44
C SER A 474 -7.99 25.01 -6.29
N GLY A 475 -7.78 25.03 -7.62
CA GLY A 475 -8.47 25.92 -8.57
C GLY A 475 -9.71 25.32 -9.21
N GLY A 476 -10.20 24.17 -8.75
CA GLY A 476 -11.37 23.51 -9.32
C GLY A 476 -12.68 24.28 -9.05
N ASP A 477 -13.70 24.05 -9.87
CA ASP A 477 -14.91 24.88 -9.93
C ASP A 477 -16.13 24.30 -9.18
N ALA A 478 -15.91 23.39 -8.24
CA ALA A 478 -16.99 22.64 -7.62
C ALA A 478 -17.91 23.57 -6.80
N LYS A 479 -19.22 23.36 -6.92
CA LYS A 479 -20.25 24.15 -6.23
C LYS A 479 -21.38 23.27 -5.75
N VAL A 480 -21.98 23.64 -4.61
CA VAL A 480 -23.22 23.05 -4.12
C VAL A 480 -24.36 24.06 -4.28
N CYS A 481 -25.46 23.61 -4.88
CA CYS A 481 -26.70 24.38 -5.00
C CYS A 481 -27.88 23.41 -4.92
N ASP A 482 -28.88 23.70 -4.07
CA ASP A 482 -30.11 22.92 -3.91
C ASP A 482 -29.89 21.40 -3.73
N GLY A 483 -28.92 21.03 -2.89
CA GLY A 483 -28.57 19.63 -2.62
C GLY A 483 -27.89 18.92 -3.78
N ARG A 484 -27.38 19.65 -4.78
CA ARG A 484 -26.58 19.12 -5.89
C ARG A 484 -25.18 19.69 -5.87
N LEU A 485 -24.18 18.81 -5.90
CA LEU A 485 -22.80 19.14 -6.17
C LEU A 485 -22.57 19.11 -7.69
N THR A 486 -22.06 20.19 -8.27
CA THR A 486 -21.64 20.25 -9.67
C THR A 486 -20.16 20.61 -9.78
N ALA A 487 -19.42 19.92 -10.63
CA ALA A 487 -18.01 20.22 -10.90
C ALA A 487 -17.64 19.84 -12.34
N ARG A 488 -16.76 20.61 -12.98
CA ARG A 488 -16.12 20.22 -14.24
C ARG A 488 -14.78 19.56 -13.92
N LEU A 489 -14.68 18.27 -14.17
CA LEU A 489 -13.44 17.52 -14.04
C LEU A 489 -12.66 17.66 -15.35
N PRO A 490 -11.45 18.24 -15.37
CA PRO A 490 -10.68 18.37 -16.60
C PRO A 490 -10.37 17.01 -17.26
N LYS A 491 -9.96 17.02 -18.55
CA LYS A 491 -9.46 15.80 -19.20
C LYS A 491 -8.28 15.25 -18.38
N LEU A 492 -8.13 13.93 -18.29
CA LEU A 492 -7.03 13.27 -17.58
C LEU A 492 -6.72 13.95 -16.24
N SER A 493 -7.61 13.85 -15.26
CA SER A 493 -7.46 14.55 -13.99
C SER A 493 -7.80 13.69 -12.79
N TRP A 494 -7.06 13.90 -11.71
CA TRP A 494 -7.42 13.44 -10.37
C TRP A 494 -8.01 14.62 -9.59
N ASN A 495 -9.13 14.39 -8.90
CA ASN A 495 -9.93 15.43 -8.27
C ASN A 495 -10.29 15.03 -6.84
N VAL A 496 -10.20 15.99 -5.92
CA VAL A 496 -10.61 15.84 -4.52
C VAL A 496 -11.52 17.01 -4.18
N ILE A 497 -12.82 16.74 -4.12
CA ILE A 497 -13.83 17.74 -3.79
C ILE A 497 -14.22 17.55 -2.33
N ARG A 498 -13.95 18.56 -1.51
CA ARG A 498 -14.21 18.53 -0.07
C ARG A 498 -15.36 19.46 0.26
N LEU A 499 -16.31 18.92 1.01
CA LEU A 499 -17.48 19.64 1.51
C LEU A 499 -17.44 19.64 3.02
N LYS A 500 -17.82 20.76 3.61
CA LYS A 500 -17.97 20.93 5.06
C LYS A 500 -19.35 21.44 5.39
N LYS A 501 -19.92 20.96 6.49
CA LYS A 501 -21.10 21.58 7.06
C LYS A 501 -20.79 23.01 7.47
N GLN A 502 -21.61 23.94 7.02
CA GLN A 502 -21.53 25.33 7.44
C GLN A 502 -22.14 25.45 8.84
N SER A 503 -21.47 26.19 9.72
CA SER A 503 -22.09 26.64 10.96
C SER A 503 -23.26 27.55 10.59
N MET A 504 -24.45 27.28 11.13
CA MET A 504 -25.62 28.15 10.96
C MET A 504 -25.39 29.54 11.56
#